data_AF-A0A8S9URF1-F1
#
_entry.id   AF-A0A8S9URF1-F1
#
_cell.length_a   1.000
_cell.length_b   1.000
_cell.length_c   1.000
_cell.angle_alpha   90.00
_cell.angle_beta   90.00
_cell.angle_gamma   90.00
#
_symmetry.space_group_name_H-M   'P 1'
#
loop_
_entity.id
_entity.type
_entity.pdbx_description
1 polymer ?
#
loop_
_entity_poly.entity_id
_entity_poly.type
_entity_poly.pdbx_seq_one_letter_code
_entity_poly.pdbx_strand_id
1 'polypeptide(L)'
;MLHSSGSSGGKELEGCRGASWRALLVVLMLDNAHCHKRAKDVFAEEEFAGAEMLNLLPRLNPIDNVYFAYTNHVKRFLVRQ
;
A
#
# COMPACT_ATOMS: atom_id res chain seq x y z
N MET A 1 -39.44 38.56 -13.24
CA MET A 1 -39.09 37.98 -11.93
C MET A 1 -37.97 36.98 -12.17
N LEU A 2 -36.77 37.31 -11.66
CA LEU A 2 -35.50 36.55 -11.61
C LEU A 2 -34.76 36.22 -12.93
N HIS A 3 -33.69 37.00 -13.14
CA HIS A 3 -32.44 36.60 -13.82
C HIS A 3 -31.64 35.60 -12.96
N SER A 4 -30.86 34.73 -13.62
CA SER A 4 -29.46 34.35 -13.30
C SER A 4 -29.04 33.21 -14.23
N SER A 5 -28.22 33.45 -15.27
CA SER A 5 -26.75 33.43 -15.25
C SER A 5 -26.14 32.10 -14.79
N GLY A 6 -25.48 31.40 -15.71
CA GLY A 6 -24.87 30.09 -15.47
C GLY A 6 -23.53 30.13 -14.73
N SER A 7 -22.91 28.97 -14.62
CA SER A 7 -21.45 28.81 -14.57
C SER A 7 -21.07 27.35 -14.68
N SER A 8 -20.14 27.04 -15.57
CA SER A 8 -19.33 25.84 -15.56
C SER A 8 -18.58 25.74 -14.23
N GLY A 9 -18.78 24.67 -13.48
CA GLY A 9 -18.00 24.35 -12.28
C GLY A 9 -17.56 22.91 -12.36
N GLY A 10 -16.25 22.69 -12.54
CA GLY A 10 -15.65 21.36 -12.45
C GLY A 10 -16.05 20.69 -11.14
N LYS A 11 -16.18 19.36 -11.18
CA LYS A 11 -16.29 18.57 -9.95
C LYS A 11 -14.94 18.66 -9.25
N GLU A 12 -14.82 19.69 -8.42
CA GLU A 12 -13.83 19.84 -7.38
C GLU A 12 -13.86 18.55 -6.55
N LEU A 13 -12.71 17.89 -6.45
CA LEU A 13 -12.53 16.73 -5.58
C LEU A 13 -12.67 17.27 -4.15
N GLU A 14 -13.90 17.21 -3.63
CA GLU A 14 -14.20 17.57 -2.25
C GLU A 14 -13.40 16.66 -1.32
N GLY A 15 -12.36 17.26 -0.74
CA GLY A 15 -12.32 17.40 0.70
C GLY A 15 -11.80 16.18 1.47
N CYS A 16 -10.47 16.06 1.53
CA CYS A 16 -9.80 15.54 2.74
C CYS A 16 -9.89 16.59 3.87
N ARG A 17 -11.10 17.00 4.27
CA ARG A 17 -11.35 17.83 5.45
C ARG A 17 -12.25 17.06 6.40
N GLY A 18 -11.61 16.17 7.18
CA GLY A 18 -12.31 15.36 8.17
C GLY A 18 -11.69 14.00 8.46
N ALA A 19 -10.44 13.74 8.07
CA ALA A 19 -9.77 12.48 8.39
C ALA A 19 -9.50 12.40 9.90
N SER A 20 -10.46 11.83 10.64
CA SER A 20 -10.19 11.15 11.91
C SER A 20 -9.05 10.17 11.64
N TRP A 21 -7.86 10.43 12.20
CA TRP A 21 -6.64 9.64 12.02
C TRP A 21 -6.71 8.22 12.63
N ARG A 22 -7.89 7.59 12.65
CA ARG A 22 -8.16 6.30 13.30
C ARG A 22 -8.59 5.19 12.34
N ALA A 23 -8.32 5.34 11.05
CA ALA A 23 -8.28 4.20 10.14
C ALA A 23 -6.81 3.96 9.77
N LEU A 24 -6.19 2.94 10.37
CA LEU A 24 -4.90 2.44 9.92
C LEU A 24 -5.13 1.82 8.53
N LEU A 25 -4.63 2.46 7.48
CA LEU A 25 -4.62 1.88 6.15
C LEU A 25 -3.67 0.68 6.17
N VAL A 26 -4.22 -0.53 5.99
CA VAL A 26 -3.42 -1.74 5.86
C VAL A 26 -3.07 -1.88 4.39
N VAL A 27 -1.77 -1.87 4.08
CA VAL A 27 -1.28 -2.06 2.72
C VAL A 27 -0.50 -3.36 2.64
N LEU A 28 -0.95 -4.28 1.79
CA LEU A 28 -0.27 -5.53 1.52
C LEU A 28 0.66 -5.37 0.31
N MET A 29 1.95 -5.59 0.54
CA MET A 29 2.99 -5.63 -0.50
C MET A 29 3.54 -7.06 -0.58
N LEU A 30 3.30 -7.74 -1.70
CA LEU A 30 3.82 -9.07 -1.98
C LEU A 30 4.64 -9.07 -3.26
N ASP A 31 5.74 -9.83 -3.27
CA ASP A 31 6.46 -10.10 -4.50
C ASP A 31 5.66 -11.05 -5.43
N ASN A 32 6.12 -11.20 -6.66
CA ASN A 32 5.46 -12.03 -7.67
C ASN A 32 5.81 -13.52 -7.57
N ALA A 33 6.25 -14.01 -6.40
CA ALA A 33 6.52 -15.44 -6.23
C ALA A 33 5.27 -16.28 -6.54
N HIS A 34 5.46 -17.46 -7.14
CA HIS A 34 4.35 -18.31 -7.56
C HIS A 34 3.40 -18.71 -6.42
N CYS A 35 3.91 -18.80 -5.19
CA CYS A 35 3.12 -19.07 -3.99
C CYS A 35 2.17 -17.93 -3.61
N HIS A 36 2.41 -16.68 -4.05
CA HIS A 36 1.59 -15.51 -3.72
C HIS A 36 0.39 -15.31 -4.66
N LYS A 37 0.28 -16.10 -5.74
CA LYS A 37 -0.80 -15.95 -6.75
C LYS A 37 -2.22 -16.00 -6.18
N ARG A 38 -2.41 -16.71 -5.07
CA ARG A 38 -3.70 -16.86 -4.37
C ARG A 38 -3.99 -15.76 -3.34
N ALA A 39 -3.02 -14.89 -3.03
CA ALA A 39 -3.21 -13.87 -2.02
C ALA A 39 -4.33 -12.90 -2.40
N LYS A 40 -4.48 -12.60 -3.70
CA LYS A 40 -5.57 -11.75 -4.18
C LYS A 40 -6.95 -12.29 -3.80
N ASP A 41 -7.14 -13.62 -3.86
CA ASP A 41 -8.43 -14.23 -3.55
C ASP A 41 -8.74 -14.14 -2.06
N VAL A 42 -7.74 -14.36 -1.20
CA VAL A 42 -7.87 -14.24 0.26
C VAL A 42 -8.16 -12.80 0.66
N PHE A 43 -7.42 -11.83 0.14
CA PHE A 43 -7.59 -10.41 0.48
C PHE A 43 -8.83 -9.76 -0.16
N ALA A 44 -9.61 -10.52 -0.94
CA ALA A 44 -10.94 -10.11 -1.40
C ALA A 44 -12.06 -10.52 -0.43
N GLU A 45 -11.77 -11.31 0.61
CA GLU A 45 -12.74 -11.71 1.63
C GLU A 45 -13.14 -10.51 2.52
N GLU A 46 -14.36 -10.55 3.07
CA GLU A 46 -14.95 -9.44 3.86
C GLU A 46 -14.07 -9.02 5.04
N GLU A 47 -13.40 -9.98 5.69
CA GLU A 47 -12.47 -9.75 6.80
C GLU A 47 -11.32 -8.78 6.42
N PHE A 48 -10.95 -8.74 5.14
CA PHE A 48 -9.84 -7.94 4.63
C PHE A 48 -10.27 -6.75 3.79
N ALA A 49 -11.55 -6.38 3.78
CA ALA A 49 -12.07 -5.27 2.97
C ALA A 49 -11.38 -3.91 3.23
N GLY A 50 -10.73 -3.75 4.39
CA GLY A 50 -9.95 -2.57 4.74
C GLY A 50 -8.48 -2.58 4.29
N ALA A 51 -8.03 -3.65 3.64
CA ALA A 51 -6.65 -3.81 3.17
C ALA A 51 -6.53 -3.50 1.67
N GLU A 52 -5.50 -2.74 1.31
CA GLU A 52 -5.16 -2.44 -0.08
C GLU A 52 -3.96 -3.30 -0.53
N MET A 53 -4.14 -4.08 -1.59
CA MET A 53 -3.06 -4.90 -2.16
C MET A 53 -2.35 -4.13 -3.29
N LEU A 54 -1.05 -3.94 -3.16
CA LEU A 54 -0.21 -3.32 -4.19
C LEU A 54 0.52 -4.38 -5.01
N ASN A 55 0.37 -4.32 -6.33
CA ASN A 55 1.16 -5.12 -7.26
C ASN A 55 2.55 -4.52 -7.42
N LEU A 56 3.55 -5.24 -6.94
CA LEU A 56 4.93 -4.82 -7.03
C LEU A 56 5.51 -5.11 -8.42
N LEU A 57 6.37 -4.21 -8.89
CA LEU A 57 7.20 -4.50 -10.06
C LEU A 57 8.11 -5.71 -9.75
N PRO A 58 8.51 -6.53 -10.75
CA PRO A 58 9.22 -7.80 -10.54
C PRO A 58 10.51 -7.76 -9.71
N ARG A 59 11.05 -6.58 -9.41
CA ARG A 59 12.30 -6.38 -8.66
C ARG A 59 12.15 -5.56 -7.37
N LEU A 60 10.93 -5.19 -7.00
CA LEU A 60 10.68 -4.42 -5.79
C LEU A 60 10.06 -5.35 -4.75
N ASN A 61 10.89 -6.02 -3.95
CA ASN A 61 10.42 -6.63 -2.72
C ASN A 61 10.94 -5.80 -1.53
N PRO A 62 10.08 -5.03 -0.83
CA PRO A 62 10.47 -4.21 0.31
C PRO A 62 11.23 -4.99 1.40
N ILE A 63 10.97 -6.29 1.53
CA ILE A 63 11.66 -7.12 2.52
C ILE A 63 13.14 -7.35 2.18
N ASP A 64 13.52 -7.23 0.91
CA ASP A 64 14.91 -7.44 0.47
C ASP A 64 15.85 -6.43 1.13
N ASN A 65 15.40 -5.19 1.33
CA ASN A 65 16.20 -4.17 2.01
C ASN A 65 16.46 -4.54 3.48
N VAL A 66 15.44 -5.05 4.16
CA VAL A 66 15.54 -5.49 5.56
C VAL A 66 16.43 -6.73 5.66
N TYR A 67 16.22 -7.70 4.78
CA TYR A 67 17.01 -8.92 4.71
C TYR A 67 18.48 -8.63 4.38
N PHE A 68 18.74 -7.70 3.46
CA PHE A 68 20.09 -7.24 3.11
C PHE A 68 20.77 -6.57 4.30
N ALA A 69 20.08 -5.68 5.02
CA ALA A 69 20.63 -5.05 6.23
C ALA A 69 20.96 -6.10 7.31
N TYR A 70 20.05 -7.04 7.56
CA TYR A 70 20.25 -8.13 8.50
C TYR A 70 21.45 -9.00 8.14
N THR A 71 21.51 -9.50 6.91
CA THR A 71 22.60 -10.37 6.45
C THR A 71 23.96 -9.67 6.49
N ASN A 72 24.02 -8.38 6.17
CA ASN A 72 25.24 -7.59 6.33
C ASN A 72 25.67 -7.46 7.80
N HIS A 73 24.71 -7.30 8.72
CA HIS A 73 25.02 -7.26 10.14
C HIS A 73 25.57 -8.61 10.63
N VAL A 74 24.93 -9.72 10.26
CA VAL A 74 25.38 -11.08 10.59
C VAL A 74 26.77 -11.36 10.04
N LYS A 75 27.03 -11.03 8.76
CA LYS A 75 28.36 -11.18 8.16
C LYS A 75 29.44 -10.42 8.94
N ARG A 76 29.16 -9.17 9.31
CA ARG A 76 30.10 -8.36 10.11
C ARG A 76 30.35 -8.93 11.49
N PHE A 77 29.32 -9.52 12.12
CA PHE A 77 29.47 -10.20 13.40
C PHE A 77 30.36 -11.44 13.28
N LEU A 78 30.12 -12.28 12.28
CA LEU A 78 30.87 -13.53 12.06
C LEU A 78 32.34 -13.29 11.67
N VAL A 79 32.64 -12.24 10.90
CA VAL A 79 34.01 -11.89 10.50
C VAL A 79 34.84 -11.33 11.67
N ARG A 80 34.19 -10.93 12.78
CA ARG A 80 34.84 -10.42 13.99
C ARG A 80 35.08 -11.49 15.06
N GLN A 81 34.70 -12.75 14.81
CA GLN A 81 35.02 -13.92 15.63
C GLN A 81 36.28 -14.58 15.08
#